data_AF-A0A9P9DRE5-F1
#
_entry.id   AF-A0A9P9DRE5-F1
#
_cell.length_a   1.000
_cell.length_b   1.000
_cell.length_c   1.000
_cell.angle_alpha   90.00
_cell.angle_beta   90.00
_cell.angle_gamma   90.00
#
_symmetry.space_group_name_H-M   'P 1'
#
loop_
_entity.id
_entity.type
_entity.pdbx_description
1 polymer ?
#
loop_
_entity_poly.entity_id
_entity_poly.type
_entity_poly.pdbx_seq_one_letter_code
_entity_poly.pdbx_strand_id
1 'polypeptide(L)'
;MTILEMASLRRLDDVERQATINTAATMPIIEPTPTTSDVPLVPNLVHGFGLQSPPREGQFCFICLRTEKLGQFAVEVPCFRRFVGDQSGSIESRVYESDTAIYQRMNDFCYKHLGKWKRWIPYYGIVDVHEVNFQFLGASDRKGSFPVHIYPVDLDRAREEAKEGLKFGPDDEYQDYCREGYHCKKCSYASNMSYNRGGNHICFKDLYEIGQEWIKKLDVLYLLRDCARQPWIANGLRTLDGMAQGSCIVDTSSVKIPGLDNCYLDNGKLRGLEFVFGWQIDRIRHGLPLNITWIWISVLIVWICAIAFGGFGGDWNLGMAFGQLLAASLTLLFLYAKH
;
A
#
# COMPACT_ATOMS: atom_id res chain seq x y z
N MET A 1 -26.35 0.63 -10.63
CA MET A 1 -25.45 -0.49 -10.96
C MET A 1 -26.32 -1.71 -11.16
N THR A 2 -26.56 -2.09 -12.41
CA THR A 2 -27.48 -3.17 -12.79
C THR A 2 -26.76 -4.51 -12.80
N ILE A 3 -27.49 -5.60 -12.54
CA ILE A 3 -26.99 -7.00 -12.54
C ILE A 3 -26.17 -7.35 -13.81
N LEU A 4 -26.44 -6.66 -14.93
CA LEU A 4 -25.68 -6.78 -16.18
C LEU A 4 -24.21 -6.31 -16.11
N GLU A 5 -23.86 -5.33 -15.27
CA GLU A 5 -22.45 -4.86 -15.15
C GLU A 5 -21.59 -5.87 -14.38
N MET A 6 -22.15 -6.56 -13.39
CA MET A 6 -21.44 -7.60 -12.65
C MET A 6 -21.15 -8.85 -13.50
N ALA A 7 -22.01 -9.15 -14.48
CA ALA A 7 -21.80 -10.26 -15.41
C ALA A 7 -20.67 -10.00 -16.42
N SER A 8 -20.42 -8.73 -16.77
CA SER A 8 -19.35 -8.33 -17.69
C SER A 8 -17.96 -8.48 -17.05
N LEU A 9 -17.84 -8.11 -15.77
CA LEU A 9 -16.58 -8.24 -15.03
C LEU A 9 -16.16 -9.71 -14.84
N ARG A 10 -17.11 -10.64 -14.62
CA ARG A 10 -16.79 -12.08 -14.54
C ARG A 10 -16.23 -12.64 -15.85
N ARG A 11 -16.63 -12.12 -17.01
CA ARG A 11 -16.09 -12.59 -18.30
C ARG A 11 -14.64 -12.18 -18.53
N LEU A 12 -14.18 -11.07 -17.96
CA LEU A 12 -12.78 -10.64 -18.09
C LEU A 12 -11.82 -11.57 -17.33
N ASP A 13 -12.23 -12.08 -16.16
CA ASP A 13 -11.45 -13.06 -15.39
C ASP A 13 -11.37 -14.43 -16.11
N ASP A 14 -12.42 -14.83 -16.83
CA ASP A 14 -12.43 -16.06 -17.62
C ASP A 14 -11.52 -15.97 -18.86
N VAL A 15 -11.40 -14.79 -19.48
CA VAL A 15 -10.48 -14.57 -20.62
C VAL A 15 -9.02 -14.68 -20.16
N GLU A 16 -8.69 -14.21 -18.95
CA GLU A 16 -7.34 -14.37 -18.37
C GLU A 16 -7.04 -15.86 -18.04
N ARG A 17 -8.04 -16.65 -17.65
CA ARG A 17 -7.91 -18.13 -17.51
C ARG A 17 -7.60 -18.81 -18.83
N GLN A 18 -8.28 -18.47 -19.92
CA GLN A 18 -8.10 -19.12 -21.22
C GLN A 18 -6.71 -18.84 -21.83
N ALA A 19 -6.18 -17.63 -21.67
CA ALA A 19 -4.85 -17.26 -22.19
C ALA A 19 -3.71 -18.02 -21.49
N THR A 20 -3.87 -18.33 -20.20
CA THR A 20 -2.82 -19.01 -19.41
C THR A 20 -2.75 -20.52 -19.73
N ILE A 21 -3.90 -21.16 -20.00
CA ILE A 21 -3.98 -22.59 -20.34
C ILE A 21 -3.34 -22.87 -21.71
N ASN A 22 -3.54 -21.98 -22.68
CA ASN A 22 -3.01 -22.17 -24.03
C ASN A 22 -1.49 -21.95 -24.13
N THR A 23 -0.87 -21.28 -23.14
CA THR A 23 0.59 -21.05 -23.13
C THR A 23 1.35 -22.24 -22.50
N ALA A 24 0.69 -23.05 -21.67
CA ALA A 24 1.30 -24.22 -21.02
C ALA A 24 1.33 -25.48 -21.92
N ALA A 25 0.57 -25.49 -23.02
CA ALA A 25 0.42 -26.66 -23.89
C ALA A 25 1.50 -26.76 -25.01
N THR A 26 2.45 -25.82 -25.08
CA THR A 26 3.37 -25.72 -26.23
C THR A 26 4.84 -25.55 -25.81
N MET A 27 5.32 -26.36 -24.86
CA MET A 27 6.77 -26.50 -24.63
C MET A 27 7.24 -27.90 -25.02
N PRO A 28 8.14 -28.04 -26.01
CA PRO A 28 8.74 -29.33 -26.34
C PRO A 28 9.76 -29.72 -25.27
N ILE A 29 9.74 -31.00 -24.92
CA ILE A 29 10.69 -31.65 -24.01
C ILE A 29 12.02 -31.79 -24.74
N ILE A 30 13.07 -31.13 -24.24
CA ILE A 30 14.46 -31.31 -24.70
C ILE A 30 15.22 -31.98 -23.56
N GLU A 31 15.73 -33.19 -23.81
CA GLU A 31 16.61 -33.92 -22.90
C GLU A 31 18.03 -33.31 -22.88
N PRO A 32 18.74 -33.34 -21.74
CA PRO A 32 20.07 -32.75 -21.63
C PRO A 32 21.17 -33.76 -21.96
N THR A 33 22.07 -33.39 -22.88
CA THR A 33 23.36 -34.06 -23.11
C THR A 33 24.46 -33.33 -22.32
N PRO A 34 25.44 -34.03 -21.71
CA PRO A 34 26.52 -33.40 -20.96
C PRO A 34 27.77 -33.22 -21.81
N THR A 35 28.41 -32.05 -21.75
CA THR A 35 29.81 -31.89 -22.16
C THR A 35 30.53 -30.78 -21.39
N THR A 36 31.64 -31.19 -20.79
CA THR A 36 32.83 -30.46 -20.33
C THR A 36 33.51 -29.65 -21.44
N SER A 37 34.04 -28.46 -21.11
CA SER A 37 35.36 -27.96 -21.55
C SER A 37 35.69 -26.60 -20.94
N ASP A 38 36.95 -26.47 -20.53
CA ASP A 38 37.63 -25.29 -19.97
C ASP A 38 38.05 -24.23 -21.02
N VAL A 39 38.49 -23.06 -20.49
CA VAL A 39 39.45 -22.04 -21.02
C VAL A 39 38.84 -20.84 -21.81
N PRO A 40 39.36 -19.58 -21.73
CA PRO A 40 39.72 -18.71 -20.59
C PRO A 40 39.17 -17.24 -20.70
N LEU A 41 39.51 -16.40 -19.71
CA LEU A 41 39.24 -14.95 -19.58
C LEU A 41 39.66 -14.05 -20.76
N VAL A 42 38.90 -12.96 -21.01
CA VAL A 42 39.34 -11.53 -21.07
C VAL A 42 38.08 -10.62 -20.92
N PRO A 43 38.16 -9.42 -20.29
CA PRO A 43 37.04 -8.75 -19.63
C PRO A 43 36.40 -7.67 -20.49
N ASN A 44 35.11 -7.37 -20.25
CA ASN A 44 34.59 -6.04 -20.52
C ASN A 44 33.42 -5.67 -19.60
N LEU A 45 33.57 -4.48 -19.03
CA LEU A 45 32.63 -3.75 -18.19
C LEU A 45 31.27 -3.60 -18.89
N VAL A 46 30.21 -4.07 -18.23
CA VAL A 46 28.95 -3.34 -18.18
C VAL A 46 28.43 -3.41 -16.75
N HIS A 47 28.56 -2.28 -16.06
CA HIS A 47 27.88 -1.99 -14.80
C HIS A 47 26.36 -2.06 -15.00
N GLY A 48 25.75 -3.17 -14.58
CA GLY A 48 24.33 -3.24 -14.26
C GLY A 48 24.19 -3.27 -12.74
N PHE A 49 23.60 -2.22 -12.17
CA PHE A 49 23.38 -2.01 -10.74
C PHE A 49 22.73 -3.22 -10.05
N GLY A 50 23.55 -4.10 -9.51
CA GLY A 50 23.19 -4.92 -8.36
C GLY A 50 23.21 -4.01 -7.15
N LEU A 51 22.04 -3.53 -6.72
CA LEU A 51 21.85 -3.01 -5.37
C LEU A 51 21.99 -4.18 -4.38
N GLN A 52 23.22 -4.65 -4.15
CA GLN A 52 23.58 -5.25 -2.88
C GLN A 52 23.70 -4.10 -1.89
N SER A 53 22.56 -3.68 -1.33
CA SER A 53 22.59 -2.93 -0.09
C SER A 53 23.30 -3.80 0.97
N PRO A 54 24.19 -3.23 1.80
CA PRO A 54 24.76 -3.95 2.93
C PRO A 54 23.62 -4.51 3.81
N PRO A 55 23.82 -5.60 4.57
CA PRO A 55 22.80 -6.16 5.44
C PRO A 55 22.43 -5.10 6.47
N ARG A 56 21.32 -4.39 6.23
CA ARG A 56 20.79 -3.40 7.15
C ARG A 56 20.02 -4.18 8.22
N GLU A 57 20.75 -4.65 9.22
CA GLU A 57 20.14 -5.00 10.50
C GLU A 57 19.36 -3.77 11.00
N GLY A 58 18.13 -3.98 11.46
CA GLY A 58 17.38 -2.93 12.12
C GLY A 58 15.89 -3.18 12.14
N GLN A 59 15.20 -2.98 11.02
CA GLN A 59 13.74 -2.93 11.01
C GLN A 59 13.15 -3.37 9.67
N PHE A 60 11.92 -3.86 9.73
CA PHE A 60 11.10 -4.18 8.57
C PHE A 60 9.64 -3.89 8.87
N CYS A 61 8.84 -3.91 7.81
CA CYS A 61 7.39 -3.92 7.89
C CYS A 61 6.88 -5.08 7.04
N PHE A 62 5.69 -5.57 7.36
CA PHE A 62 5.07 -6.65 6.59
C PHE A 62 3.92 -6.14 5.76
N ILE A 63 3.94 -6.50 4.48
CA ILE A 63 2.77 -6.37 3.61
C ILE A 63 2.09 -7.73 3.56
N CYS A 64 0.83 -7.76 3.92
CA CYS A 64 -0.04 -8.91 3.75
C CYS A 64 -0.78 -8.80 2.41
N LEU A 65 -0.85 -9.91 1.69
CA LEU A 65 -1.54 -10.02 0.41
C LEU A 65 -2.45 -11.24 0.42
N ARG A 66 -3.59 -11.12 -0.25
CA ARG A 66 -4.53 -12.22 -0.47
C ARG A 66 -4.72 -12.41 -1.96
N THR A 67 -4.49 -13.64 -2.42
CA THR A 67 -4.74 -14.01 -3.82
C THR A 67 -5.44 -15.36 -3.88
N GLU A 68 -6.28 -15.57 -4.89
CA GLU A 68 -6.97 -16.86 -5.07
C GLU A 68 -6.00 -18.02 -5.27
N LYS A 69 -4.85 -17.77 -5.91
CA LYS A 69 -3.88 -18.82 -6.27
C LYS A 69 -2.86 -19.12 -5.17
N LEU A 70 -2.38 -18.11 -4.46
CA LEU A 70 -1.33 -18.26 -3.43
C LEU A 70 -1.88 -18.24 -2.01
N GLY A 71 -3.18 -18.02 -1.83
CA GLY A 71 -3.78 -17.85 -0.51
C GLY A 71 -3.37 -16.54 0.16
N GLN A 72 -3.18 -16.60 1.48
CA GLN A 72 -2.75 -15.47 2.31
C GLN A 72 -1.25 -15.58 2.60
N PHE A 73 -0.51 -14.51 2.31
CA PHE A 73 0.92 -14.48 2.54
C PHE A 73 1.38 -13.08 2.97
N ALA A 74 2.47 -13.03 3.72
CA ALA A 74 3.16 -11.81 4.10
C ALA A 74 4.51 -11.71 3.37
N VAL A 75 4.91 -10.49 3.06
CA VAL A 75 6.21 -10.18 2.46
C VAL A 75 6.91 -9.19 3.37
N GLU A 76 8.14 -9.53 3.75
CA GLU A 76 9.00 -8.64 4.51
C GLU A 76 9.52 -7.52 3.60
N VAL A 77 9.30 -6.29 4.02
CA VAL A 77 9.81 -5.09 3.35
C VAL A 77 10.77 -4.39 4.30
N PRO A 78 12.08 -4.38 4.00
CA PRO A 78 13.05 -3.72 4.86
C PRO A 78 12.73 -2.22 4.90
N CYS A 79 12.87 -1.60 6.06
CA CYS A 79 12.68 -0.16 6.25
C CYS A 79 13.57 0.34 7.39
N PHE A 80 13.76 1.65 7.52
CA PHE A 80 14.62 2.19 8.57
C PHE A 80 14.02 3.42 9.24
N ARG A 81 13.61 3.24 10.50
CA ARG A 81 13.07 4.24 11.40
C ARG A 81 13.78 4.12 12.75
N ARG A 82 15.08 4.39 12.79
CA ARG A 82 15.87 4.24 14.02
C ARG A 82 15.39 5.25 15.08
N PHE A 83 14.69 4.77 16.10
CA PHE A 83 14.50 5.50 17.34
C PHE A 83 15.62 5.07 18.29
N VAL A 84 16.84 5.58 18.08
CA VAL A 84 17.81 5.58 19.18
C VAL A 84 17.38 6.72 20.09
N GLY A 85 16.76 6.37 21.21
CA GLY A 85 16.69 7.29 22.34
C GLY A 85 18.10 7.47 22.84
N ASP A 86 18.85 8.40 22.25
CA ASP A 86 20.17 8.72 22.77
C ASP A 86 19.99 9.59 24.02
N GLN A 87 20.42 9.06 25.17
CA GLN A 87 20.52 9.79 26.43
C GLN A 87 21.69 10.78 26.41
N SER A 88 22.52 10.76 25.36
CA SER A 88 23.55 11.74 25.09
C SER A 88 22.95 12.89 24.26
N GLY A 89 22.90 14.10 24.80
CA GLY A 89 22.33 15.31 24.18
C GLY A 89 23.07 15.83 22.93
N SER A 90 23.58 14.93 22.09
CA SER A 90 24.19 15.17 20.80
C SER A 90 23.10 15.20 19.72
N ILE A 91 23.00 16.32 19.00
CA ILE A 91 22.16 16.48 17.81
C ILE A 91 22.82 15.69 16.68
N GLU A 92 22.84 14.36 16.76
CA GLU A 92 23.04 13.53 15.57
C GLU A 92 21.75 13.60 14.75
N SER A 93 21.89 14.02 13.50
CA SER A 93 20.79 14.05 12.54
C SER A 93 20.22 12.65 12.41
N ARG A 94 19.05 12.43 13.02
CA ARG A 94 18.33 11.16 12.93
C ARG A 94 17.98 10.92 11.47
N VAL A 95 18.71 10.02 10.81
CA VAL A 95 18.45 9.62 9.43
C VAL A 95 17.22 8.73 9.43
N TYR A 96 16.05 9.32 9.28
CA TYR A 96 14.81 8.58 9.11
C TYR A 96 14.57 8.31 7.62
N GLU A 97 14.19 7.08 7.29
CA GLU A 97 13.57 6.83 5.99
C GLU A 97 12.19 7.51 5.97
N SER A 98 11.89 8.25 4.90
CA SER A 98 10.59 8.88 4.75
C SER A 98 9.50 7.84 4.47
N ASP A 99 8.29 8.07 4.97
CA ASP A 99 7.14 7.19 4.71
C ASP A 99 6.92 7.03 3.20
N THR A 100 7.17 8.08 2.40
CA THR A 100 7.13 8.01 0.93
C THR A 100 8.03 6.92 0.37
N ALA A 101 9.29 6.87 0.81
CA ALA A 101 10.24 5.87 0.34
C ALA A 101 9.82 4.45 0.75
N ILE A 102 9.26 4.31 1.96
CA ILE A 102 8.76 3.02 2.45
C ILE A 102 7.54 2.57 1.64
N TYR A 103 6.52 3.42 1.44
CA TYR A 103 5.34 3.09 0.62
C TYR A 103 5.71 2.77 -0.83
N GLN A 104 6.65 3.52 -1.41
CA GLN A 104 7.14 3.24 -2.76
C GLN A 104 7.78 1.86 -2.85
N ARG A 105 8.63 1.52 -1.87
CA ARG A 105 9.23 0.19 -1.77
C ARG A 105 8.16 -0.88 -1.58
N MET A 106 7.17 -0.64 -0.72
CA MET A 106 6.06 -1.55 -0.50
C MET A 106 5.31 -1.87 -1.80
N ASN A 107 5.02 -0.85 -2.60
CA ASN A 107 4.39 -1.01 -3.92
C ASN A 107 5.24 -1.87 -4.86
N ASP A 108 6.54 -1.60 -4.93
CA ASP A 108 7.46 -2.35 -5.79
C ASP A 108 7.51 -3.84 -5.40
N PHE A 109 7.51 -4.15 -4.10
CA PHE A 109 7.39 -5.52 -3.60
C PHE A 109 6.04 -6.15 -3.98
N CYS A 110 4.92 -5.45 -3.80
CA CYS A 110 3.60 -5.96 -4.21
C CYS A 110 3.57 -6.35 -5.69
N TYR A 111 4.02 -5.47 -6.59
CA TYR A 111 4.03 -5.76 -8.04
C TYR A 111 5.04 -6.85 -8.41
N LYS A 112 6.13 -7.02 -7.67
CA LYS A 112 7.04 -8.15 -7.84
C LYS A 112 6.33 -9.49 -7.59
N HIS A 113 5.48 -9.57 -6.56
CA HIS A 113 4.75 -10.79 -6.21
C HIS A 113 3.48 -11.02 -7.06
N LEU A 114 2.76 -9.96 -7.43
CA LEU A 114 1.53 -10.04 -8.23
C LEU A 114 1.77 -10.14 -9.75
N GLY A 115 3.00 -9.83 -10.19
CA GLY A 115 3.41 -9.78 -11.60
C GLY A 115 3.64 -8.34 -12.06
N LYS A 116 4.86 -8.06 -12.52
CA LYS A 116 5.30 -6.70 -12.91
C LYS A 116 4.42 -6.07 -14.00
N TRP A 117 3.82 -6.89 -14.87
CA TRP A 117 2.94 -6.42 -15.94
C TRP A 117 1.67 -5.73 -15.41
N LYS A 118 1.18 -6.12 -14.22
CA LYS A 118 -0.02 -5.54 -13.61
C LYS A 118 0.11 -4.05 -13.28
N ARG A 119 1.34 -3.56 -13.12
CA ARG A 119 1.64 -2.12 -12.94
C ARG A 119 1.23 -1.27 -14.13
N TRP A 120 1.14 -1.86 -15.32
CA TRP A 120 0.85 -1.16 -16.57
C TRP A 120 -0.62 -1.23 -16.98
N ILE A 121 -1.45 -1.98 -16.26
CA ILE A 121 -2.89 -2.05 -16.52
C ILE A 121 -3.53 -0.75 -16.00
N PRO A 122 -4.15 0.06 -16.87
CA PRO A 122 -4.82 1.27 -16.43
C PRO A 122 -5.89 0.97 -15.38
N TYR A 123 -5.92 1.76 -14.30
CA TYR A 123 -6.88 1.65 -13.20
C TYR A 123 -6.85 0.35 -12.39
N TYR A 124 -6.00 -0.61 -12.71
CA TYR A 124 -5.75 -1.75 -11.82
C TYR A 124 -4.65 -1.38 -10.84
N GLY A 125 -4.89 -1.61 -9.55
CA GLY A 125 -3.90 -1.28 -8.52
C GLY A 125 -4.49 -1.44 -7.14
N ILE A 126 -3.91 -0.70 -6.18
CA ILE A 126 -4.36 -0.72 -4.80
C ILE A 126 -5.75 -0.08 -4.71
N VAL A 127 -6.74 -0.85 -4.28
CA VAL A 127 -8.12 -0.38 -4.05
C VAL A 127 -8.34 0.01 -2.60
N ASP A 128 -7.68 -0.70 -1.68
CA ASP A 128 -7.77 -0.43 -0.24
C ASP A 128 -6.49 -0.87 0.48
N VAL A 129 -6.29 -0.34 1.70
CA VAL A 129 -5.20 -0.73 2.60
C VAL A 129 -5.75 -0.84 4.02
N HIS A 130 -5.59 -2.00 4.63
CA HIS A 130 -6.03 -2.26 6.00
C HIS A 130 -4.86 -2.48 6.92
N GLU A 131 -4.94 -1.96 8.14
CA GLU A 131 -4.10 -2.46 9.22
C GLU A 131 -4.60 -3.83 9.65
N VAL A 132 -3.68 -4.78 9.75
CA VAL A 132 -4.00 -6.16 10.09
C VAL A 132 -3.04 -6.69 11.15
N ASN A 133 -3.52 -7.69 11.89
CA ASN A 133 -2.66 -8.60 12.61
C ASN A 133 -2.51 -9.88 11.77
N PHE A 134 -1.38 -10.54 11.82
CA PHE A 134 -1.21 -11.80 11.14
C PHE A 134 -0.34 -12.76 11.95
N GLN A 135 -0.44 -14.04 11.63
CA GLN A 135 0.34 -15.11 12.26
C GLN A 135 0.99 -15.96 11.17
N PHE A 136 2.27 -16.29 11.35
CA PHE A 136 2.97 -17.19 10.44
C PHE A 136 2.43 -18.61 10.53
N LEU A 137 2.25 -19.25 9.37
CA LEU A 137 1.86 -20.66 9.25
C LEU A 137 3.04 -21.56 8.89
N GLY A 138 4.18 -20.97 8.49
CA GLY A 138 5.38 -21.68 8.07
C GLY A 138 6.49 -20.77 7.62
N ALA A 139 7.59 -21.37 7.17
CA ALA A 139 8.75 -20.66 6.63
C ALA A 139 8.45 -19.95 5.31
N SER A 140 9.31 -19.00 4.94
CA SER A 140 9.22 -18.33 3.64
C SER A 140 9.47 -19.29 2.48
N ASP A 141 8.76 -19.04 1.38
CA ASP A 141 9.06 -19.68 0.10
C ASP A 141 10.35 -19.11 -0.52
N ARG A 142 10.78 -19.70 -1.64
CA ARG A 142 11.97 -19.23 -2.38
C ARG A 142 11.87 -17.78 -2.86
N LYS A 143 10.68 -17.18 -2.87
CA LYS A 143 10.44 -15.81 -3.28
C LYS A 143 10.43 -14.83 -2.08
N GLY A 144 10.61 -15.32 -0.86
CA GLY A 144 10.58 -14.53 0.36
C GLY A 144 9.17 -14.21 0.85
N SER A 145 8.17 -14.96 0.43
CA SER A 145 6.79 -14.84 0.92
C SER A 145 6.50 -15.88 2.00
N PHE A 146 5.94 -15.43 3.11
CA PHE A 146 5.60 -16.27 4.25
C PHE A 146 4.12 -16.62 4.19
N PRO A 147 3.71 -17.89 4.29
CA PRO A 147 2.30 -18.23 4.45
C PRO A 147 1.82 -17.71 5.81
N VAL A 148 0.70 -16.99 5.83
CA VAL A 148 0.16 -16.38 7.05
C VAL A 148 -1.34 -16.55 7.15
N HIS A 149 -1.87 -16.41 8.37
CA HIS A 149 -3.29 -16.16 8.60
C HIS A 149 -3.49 -14.69 8.98
N ILE A 150 -4.33 -13.98 8.24
CA ILE A 150 -4.60 -12.55 8.39
C ILE A 150 -5.86 -12.34 9.24
N TYR A 151 -5.72 -11.58 10.32
CA TYR A 151 -6.77 -11.11 11.21
C TYR A 151 -7.00 -9.61 10.98
N PRO A 152 -8.15 -9.19 10.42
CA PRO A 152 -8.47 -7.78 10.29
C PRO A 152 -8.54 -7.12 11.67
N VAL A 153 -8.09 -5.86 11.76
CA VAL A 153 -8.27 -5.06 12.97
C VAL A 153 -9.75 -4.72 13.13
N ASP A 154 -10.27 -4.92 14.34
CA ASP A 154 -11.63 -4.53 14.72
C ASP A 154 -11.66 -3.02 14.99
N LEU A 155 -12.11 -2.25 13.98
CA LEU A 155 -12.15 -0.80 14.04
C LEU A 155 -13.19 -0.27 15.05
N ASP A 156 -14.26 -1.02 15.28
CA ASP A 156 -15.28 -0.65 16.24
C ASP A 156 -14.72 -0.78 17.65
N ARG A 157 -14.03 -1.88 17.94
CA ARG A 157 -13.32 -2.07 19.21
C ARG A 157 -12.23 -1.01 19.41
N ALA A 158 -11.42 -0.73 18.39
CA ALA A 158 -10.39 0.32 18.48
C ALA A 158 -11.00 1.70 18.77
N ARG A 159 -12.16 2.00 18.17
CA ARG A 159 -12.89 3.25 18.42
C ARG A 159 -13.50 3.29 19.82
N GLU A 160 -13.97 2.16 20.36
CA GLU A 160 -14.44 2.07 21.73
C GLU A 160 -13.30 2.28 22.74
N GLU A 161 -12.17 1.60 22.55
CA GLU A 161 -10.96 1.77 23.37
C GLU A 161 -10.48 3.23 23.36
N ALA A 162 -10.46 3.88 22.19
CA ALA A 162 -10.10 5.29 22.09
C ALA A 162 -11.10 6.22 22.81
N LYS A 163 -12.41 5.91 22.75
CA LYS A 163 -13.45 6.63 23.50
C LYS A 163 -13.33 6.45 25.01
N GLU A 164 -12.79 5.34 25.49
CA GLU A 164 -12.51 5.18 26.92
C GLU A 164 -11.49 6.20 27.41
N GLY A 165 -10.47 6.49 26.60
CA GLY A 165 -9.52 7.59 26.83
C GLY A 165 -10.22 8.94 26.99
N LEU A 166 -11.29 9.20 26.21
CA LEU A 166 -12.04 10.44 26.30
C LEU A 166 -12.81 10.62 27.62
N LYS A 167 -13.14 9.53 28.33
CA LYS A 167 -13.81 9.58 29.65
C LYS A 167 -12.93 10.25 30.72
N PHE A 168 -11.62 10.35 30.48
CA PHE A 168 -10.66 11.02 31.36
C PHE A 168 -10.49 12.52 31.06
N GLY A 169 -11.28 13.06 30.13
CA GLY A 169 -11.31 14.48 29.81
C GLY A 169 -11.74 15.35 31.00
N PRO A 170 -11.58 16.68 30.87
CA PRO A 170 -12.02 17.61 31.90
C PRO A 170 -13.52 17.42 32.16
N ASP A 171 -13.85 17.21 33.44
CA ASP A 171 -15.22 17.23 33.91
C ASP A 171 -15.61 18.70 34.14
N ASP A 172 -16.47 19.23 33.27
CA ASP A 172 -16.92 20.63 33.31
C ASP A 172 -17.53 21.02 34.66
N GLU A 173 -17.98 20.02 35.44
CA GLU A 173 -18.71 20.21 36.69
C GLU A 173 -17.81 20.50 37.90
N TYR A 174 -16.53 20.10 37.89
CA TYR A 174 -15.68 20.13 39.09
C TYR A 174 -14.39 20.94 39.01
N GLN A 175 -14.01 21.48 37.83
CA GLN A 175 -12.75 22.23 37.60
C GLN A 175 -11.45 21.51 38.08
N ASP A 176 -11.52 20.24 38.46
CA ASP A 176 -10.39 19.43 38.92
C ASP A 176 -9.79 18.66 37.75
N TYR A 177 -8.87 19.30 37.03
CA TYR A 177 -8.21 18.73 35.86
C TYR A 177 -6.70 18.62 36.04
N CYS A 178 -6.11 17.64 35.36
CA CYS A 178 -4.67 17.48 35.30
C CYS A 178 -4.04 18.61 34.46
N ARG A 179 -3.01 19.27 35.00
CA ARG A 179 -2.17 20.27 34.33
C ARG A 179 -0.70 19.90 34.49
N GLU A 180 0.19 20.53 33.72
CA GLU A 180 1.65 20.29 33.83
C GLU A 180 2.13 20.35 35.30
N GLY A 181 2.50 19.19 35.85
CA GLY A 181 2.94 19.03 37.24
C GLY A 181 1.83 18.91 38.29
N TYR A 182 0.56 19.03 37.91
CA TYR A 182 -0.59 18.95 38.81
C TYR A 182 -1.56 17.85 38.36
N HIS A 183 -1.80 16.85 39.20
CA HIS A 183 -2.78 15.81 38.92
C HIS A 183 -4.09 16.12 39.65
N CYS A 184 -5.23 15.88 38.99
CA CYS A 184 -6.52 15.94 39.68
C CYS A 184 -6.57 14.90 40.81
N LYS A 185 -7.50 15.03 41.76
CA LYS A 185 -7.56 14.11 42.91
C LYS A 185 -7.75 12.65 42.49
N LYS A 186 -8.59 12.41 41.47
CA LYS A 186 -8.81 11.07 40.90
C LYS A 186 -7.54 10.49 40.27
N CYS A 187 -6.82 11.29 39.48
CA CYS A 187 -5.55 10.90 38.88
C CYS A 187 -4.47 10.66 39.94
N SER A 188 -4.42 11.48 40.99
CA SER A 188 -3.48 11.34 42.11
C SER A 188 -3.75 10.09 42.95
N TYR A 189 -5.02 9.72 43.13
CA TYR A 189 -5.39 8.50 43.83
C TYR A 189 -5.05 7.25 43.02
N ALA A 190 -5.37 7.27 41.71
CA ALA A 190 -4.99 6.21 40.78
C ALA A 190 -3.46 6.06 40.68
N SER A 191 -2.72 7.19 40.66
CA SER A 191 -1.27 7.17 40.64
C SER A 191 -0.67 6.64 41.95
N ASN A 192 -1.21 7.02 43.11
CA ASN A 192 -0.75 6.48 44.39
C ASN A 192 -1.02 4.97 44.54
N MET A 193 -2.11 4.44 43.97
CA MET A 193 -2.38 3.00 44.01
C MET A 193 -1.40 2.16 43.17
N SER A 194 -1.05 2.59 41.96
CA SER A 194 -0.14 1.82 41.10
C SER A 194 1.36 2.09 41.37
N TYR A 195 1.72 3.12 42.16
CA TYR A 195 3.12 3.35 42.58
C TYR A 195 3.62 2.18 43.46
N ASN A 196 2.72 1.56 44.23
CA ASN A 196 2.99 0.34 44.98
C ASN A 196 3.13 -0.93 44.13
N ARG A 197 2.91 -0.86 42.80
CA ARG A 197 3.06 -1.98 41.85
C ARG A 197 4.17 -1.77 40.80
N GLY A 198 4.96 -0.70 40.90
CA GLY A 198 6.10 -0.46 40.00
C GLY A 198 5.73 -0.11 38.55
N GLY A 199 4.50 0.37 38.31
CA GLY A 199 4.08 0.83 36.98
C GLY A 199 4.46 2.29 36.70
N ASN A 200 4.90 2.58 35.48
CA ASN A 200 4.93 3.95 34.95
C ASN A 200 3.48 4.46 34.85
N HIS A 201 3.15 5.51 35.60
CA HIS A 201 1.81 6.09 35.57
C HIS A 201 1.65 7.04 34.40
N ILE A 202 0.61 6.80 33.61
CA ILE A 202 0.17 7.71 32.55
C ILE A 202 -0.86 8.66 33.18
N CYS A 203 -0.67 9.97 33.01
CA CYS A 203 -1.61 10.97 33.54
C CYS A 203 -2.98 10.84 32.84
N PHE A 204 -4.07 11.15 33.54
CA PHE A 204 -5.41 11.18 32.91
C PHE A 204 -5.49 12.18 31.76
N LYS A 205 -4.78 13.31 31.85
CA LYS A 205 -4.61 14.25 30.72
C LYS A 205 -3.96 13.56 29.53
N ASP A 206 -2.89 12.79 29.74
CA ASP A 206 -2.19 12.10 28.66
C ASP A 206 -3.10 11.02 28.04
N LEU A 207 -3.85 10.27 28.85
CA LEU A 207 -4.83 9.29 28.34
C LEU A 207 -5.92 9.95 27.50
N TYR A 208 -6.39 11.13 27.92
CA TYR A 208 -7.36 11.91 27.15
C TYR A 208 -6.77 12.40 25.82
N GLU A 209 -5.56 12.95 25.82
CA GLU A 209 -4.87 13.41 24.61
C GLU A 209 -4.58 12.25 23.65
N ILE A 210 -4.12 11.11 24.17
CA ILE A 210 -3.93 9.87 23.40
C ILE A 210 -5.26 9.43 22.77
N GLY A 211 -6.35 9.40 23.54
CA GLY A 211 -7.68 9.05 23.03
C GLY A 211 -8.17 9.99 21.93
N GLN A 212 -7.99 11.30 22.10
CA GLN A 212 -8.32 12.29 21.08
C GLN A 212 -7.50 12.11 19.80
N GLU A 213 -6.18 11.94 19.92
CA GLU A 213 -5.30 11.73 18.78
C GLU A 213 -5.65 10.44 18.04
N TRP A 214 -5.95 9.38 18.78
CA TRP A 214 -6.31 8.08 18.20
C TRP A 214 -7.63 8.15 17.44
N ILE A 215 -8.66 8.83 17.96
CA ILE A 215 -9.91 9.05 17.21
C ILE A 215 -9.66 9.83 15.93
N LYS A 216 -8.86 10.90 15.99
CA LYS A 216 -8.50 11.67 14.78
C LYS A 216 -7.82 10.79 13.75
N LYS A 217 -6.91 9.90 14.15
CA LYS A 217 -6.25 8.93 13.25
C LYS A 217 -7.26 7.94 12.66
N LEU A 218 -8.18 7.41 13.46
CA LEU A 218 -9.23 6.49 13.00
C LEU A 218 -10.16 7.14 11.97
N ASP A 219 -10.47 8.43 12.10
CA ASP A 219 -11.34 9.15 11.16
C ASP A 219 -10.70 9.39 9.79
N VAL A 220 -9.36 9.27 9.69
CA VAL A 220 -8.61 9.47 8.44
C VAL A 220 -7.90 8.22 7.95
N LEU A 221 -8.39 7.02 8.30
CA LEU A 221 -7.82 5.73 7.84
C LEU A 221 -7.70 5.60 6.33
N TYR A 222 -8.57 6.27 5.57
CA TYR A 222 -8.50 6.31 4.10
C TYR A 222 -7.16 6.86 3.58
N LEU A 223 -6.40 7.60 4.40
CA LEU A 223 -5.06 8.07 4.07
C LEU A 223 -4.07 6.92 3.84
N LEU A 224 -4.25 5.75 4.45
CA LEU A 224 -3.41 4.57 4.16
C LEU A 224 -3.50 4.19 2.68
N ARG A 225 -4.73 4.10 2.16
CA ARG A 225 -4.99 3.82 0.75
C ARG A 225 -4.40 4.92 -0.15
N ASP A 226 -4.59 6.17 0.21
CA ASP A 226 -4.14 7.29 -0.62
C ASP A 226 -2.61 7.40 -0.64
N CYS A 227 -1.95 7.18 0.50
CA CYS A 227 -0.49 7.07 0.62
C CYS A 227 0.04 5.89 -0.21
N ALA A 228 -0.57 4.72 -0.12
CA ALA A 228 -0.13 3.56 -0.90
C ALA A 228 -0.32 3.78 -2.41
N ARG A 229 -1.38 4.45 -2.84
CA ARG A 229 -1.58 4.80 -4.27
C ARG A 229 -0.63 5.89 -4.75
N GLN A 230 -0.31 6.86 -3.90
CA GLN A 230 0.50 8.04 -4.20
C GLN A 230 1.50 8.28 -3.07
N PRO A 231 2.65 7.56 -3.06
CA PRO A 231 3.57 7.55 -1.93
C PRO A 231 4.00 8.92 -1.42
N TRP A 232 4.14 9.92 -2.30
CA TRP A 232 4.56 11.28 -1.93
C TRP A 232 3.61 11.99 -0.95
N ILE A 233 2.34 11.58 -0.88
CA ILE A 233 1.35 12.11 0.08
C ILE A 233 1.72 11.73 1.52
N ALA A 234 2.45 10.62 1.70
CA ALA A 234 2.76 10.09 3.03
C ALA A 234 3.73 10.96 3.84
N ASN A 235 4.46 11.87 3.20
CA ASN A 235 5.43 12.72 3.88
C ASN A 235 4.77 13.58 4.97
N GLY A 236 5.24 13.43 6.20
CA GLY A 236 4.75 14.18 7.36
C GLY A 236 3.47 13.62 7.99
N LEU A 237 2.78 12.66 7.36
CA LEU A 237 1.55 12.08 7.91
C LEU A 237 1.80 10.98 8.94
N ARG A 238 2.99 10.36 8.93
CA ARG A 238 3.41 9.31 9.87
C ARG A 238 2.42 8.13 9.93
N THR A 239 1.77 7.80 8.81
CA THR A 239 0.72 6.76 8.78
C THR A 239 1.25 5.36 9.13
N LEU A 240 2.56 5.12 8.95
CA LEU A 240 3.20 3.85 9.33
C LEU A 240 3.46 3.70 10.84
N ASP A 241 3.27 4.75 11.65
CA ASP A 241 3.31 4.63 13.13
C ASP A 241 2.06 3.94 13.71
N GLY A 242 1.11 3.60 12.85
CA GLY A 242 -0.14 2.97 13.24
C GLY A 242 -1.27 4.00 13.41
N MET A 243 -2.41 3.74 12.78
CA MET A 243 -3.58 4.60 12.77
C MET A 243 -4.72 4.02 13.61
N ALA A 244 -5.02 2.73 13.43
CA ALA A 244 -6.00 1.99 14.23
C ALA A 244 -5.33 1.14 15.32
N GLN A 245 -4.12 0.66 15.07
CA GLN A 245 -3.26 -0.01 16.05
C GLN A 245 -1.92 0.73 16.16
N GLY A 246 -0.94 0.18 16.89
CA GLY A 246 0.41 0.76 16.90
C GLY A 246 1.24 0.37 15.66
N SER A 247 2.43 0.95 15.55
CA SER A 247 3.37 0.81 14.44
C SER A 247 3.43 -0.58 13.80
N CYS A 248 3.38 -0.61 12.46
CA CYS A 248 3.61 -1.80 11.64
C CYS A 248 5.10 -2.02 11.33
N ILE A 249 5.98 -1.12 11.80
CA ILE A 249 7.43 -1.24 11.71
C ILE A 249 7.92 -2.00 12.94
N VAL A 250 8.62 -3.10 12.68
CA VAL A 250 9.07 -4.07 13.65
C VAL A 250 10.59 -4.11 13.64
N ASP A 251 11.19 -4.22 14.82
CA ASP A 251 12.64 -4.40 14.95
C ASP A 251 13.01 -5.88 14.77
N THR A 252 14.02 -6.15 13.95
CA THR A 252 14.54 -7.50 13.69
C THR A 252 14.94 -8.25 14.97
N SER A 253 15.40 -7.54 16.00
CA SER A 253 15.79 -8.13 17.29
C SER A 253 14.60 -8.56 18.15
N SER A 254 13.42 -7.98 17.90
CA SER A 254 12.23 -8.16 18.74
C SER A 254 11.34 -9.33 18.30
N VAL A 255 11.51 -9.83 17.07
CA VAL A 255 10.60 -10.81 16.48
C VAL A 255 11.36 -12.02 15.95
N LYS A 256 10.88 -13.20 16.31
CA LYS A 256 11.33 -14.47 15.74
C LYS A 256 10.62 -14.68 14.41
N ILE A 257 11.37 -14.69 13.32
CA ILE A 257 10.88 -15.02 11.97
C ILE A 257 11.11 -16.52 11.73
N PRO A 258 10.13 -17.24 11.16
CA PRO A 258 10.32 -18.65 10.80
C PRO A 258 11.43 -18.83 9.76
N GLY A 259 12.47 -19.59 10.12
CA GLY A 259 13.53 -20.02 9.19
C GLY A 259 13.14 -21.28 8.43
N LEU A 260 13.83 -21.56 7.30
CA LEU A 260 13.53 -22.72 6.43
C LEU A 260 13.52 -24.07 7.16
N ASP A 261 14.35 -24.22 8.20
CA ASP A 261 14.58 -25.52 8.85
C ASP A 261 13.91 -25.66 10.23
N ASN A 262 13.18 -24.64 10.70
CA ASN A 262 12.62 -24.63 12.05
C ASN A 262 11.08 -24.63 12.02
N CYS A 263 10.46 -25.59 12.70
CA CYS A 263 9.03 -25.54 12.97
C CYS A 263 8.70 -24.30 13.80
N TYR A 264 7.89 -23.41 13.24
CA TYR A 264 7.44 -22.21 13.93
C TYR A 264 6.25 -22.55 14.83
N LEU A 265 6.49 -22.57 16.14
CA LEU A 265 5.50 -22.86 17.17
C LEU A 265 5.02 -21.61 17.91
N ASP A 266 5.43 -20.42 17.46
CA ASP A 266 5.00 -19.18 18.07
C ASP A 266 3.59 -18.81 17.59
N ASN A 267 2.73 -18.55 18.56
CA ASN A 267 1.36 -18.09 18.33
C ASN A 267 1.23 -16.56 18.38
N GLY A 268 2.37 -15.86 18.46
CA GLY A 268 2.46 -14.42 18.40
C GLY A 268 1.82 -13.87 17.12
N LYS A 269 0.97 -12.86 17.30
CA LYS A 269 0.43 -12.07 16.20
C LYS A 269 1.35 -10.88 15.96
N LEU A 270 1.69 -10.65 14.70
CA LEU A 270 2.45 -9.49 14.25
C LEU A 270 1.55 -8.51 13.53
N ARG A 271 1.96 -7.25 13.50
CA ARG A 271 1.24 -6.17 12.84
C ARG A 271 1.78 -5.99 11.43
N GLY A 272 0.88 -5.71 10.49
CA GLY A 272 1.22 -5.45 9.09
C GLY A 272 0.14 -4.63 8.39
N LEU A 273 0.36 -4.39 7.11
CA LEU A 273 -0.60 -3.73 6.23
C LEU A 273 -1.08 -4.71 5.16
N GLU A 274 -2.39 -4.96 5.07
CA GLU A 274 -2.98 -5.71 3.97
C GLU A 274 -3.23 -4.76 2.79
N PHE A 275 -2.60 -5.04 1.65
CA PHE A 275 -2.83 -4.30 0.42
C PHE A 275 -3.85 -5.05 -0.43
N VAL A 276 -5.01 -4.43 -0.65
CA VAL A 276 -6.07 -5.00 -1.48
C VAL A 276 -5.91 -4.46 -2.89
N PHE A 277 -5.78 -5.36 -3.87
CA PHE A 277 -5.64 -5.01 -5.29
C PHE A 277 -6.93 -5.27 -6.06
N GLY A 278 -7.20 -4.43 -7.06
CA GLY A 278 -8.35 -4.57 -7.94
C GLY A 278 -8.52 -3.38 -8.87
N TRP A 279 -9.71 -3.28 -9.47
CA TRP A 279 -10.10 -2.14 -10.31
C TRP A 279 -10.43 -0.93 -9.44
N GLN A 280 -9.73 0.18 -9.65
CA GLN A 280 -9.93 1.46 -8.96
C GLN A 280 -11.17 2.17 -9.51
N ILE A 281 -12.36 1.67 -9.15
CA ILE A 281 -13.66 2.17 -9.64
C ILE A 281 -13.85 3.65 -9.35
N ASP A 282 -13.32 4.14 -8.23
CA ASP A 282 -13.34 5.55 -7.88
C ASP A 282 -12.54 6.39 -8.90
N ARG A 283 -11.34 5.98 -9.29
CA ARG A 283 -10.56 6.66 -10.34
C ARG A 283 -11.18 6.52 -11.72
N ILE A 284 -11.75 5.36 -12.01
CA ILE A 284 -12.53 5.11 -13.23
C ILE A 284 -13.68 6.12 -13.31
N ARG A 285 -14.49 6.28 -12.26
CA ARG A 285 -15.62 7.23 -12.25
C ARG A 285 -15.19 8.69 -12.41
N HIS A 286 -14.03 9.09 -11.89
CA HIS A 286 -13.54 10.46 -12.05
C HIS A 286 -12.82 10.69 -13.40
N GLY A 287 -12.15 9.67 -13.94
CA GLY A 287 -11.34 9.78 -15.16
C GLY A 287 -12.07 9.43 -16.47
N LEU A 288 -12.99 8.45 -16.44
CA LEU A 288 -13.75 8.04 -17.62
C LEU A 288 -14.67 9.10 -18.19
N PRO A 289 -15.44 9.91 -17.43
CA PRO A 289 -16.30 10.90 -18.05
C PRO A 289 -15.49 11.89 -18.89
N LEU A 290 -14.28 12.27 -18.45
CA LEU A 290 -13.41 13.13 -19.26
C LEU A 290 -12.92 12.43 -20.52
N ASN A 291 -12.41 11.20 -20.41
CA ASN A 291 -11.87 10.48 -21.58
C ASN A 291 -12.97 10.06 -22.57
N ILE A 292 -14.12 9.61 -22.08
CA ILE A 292 -15.29 9.26 -22.90
C ILE A 292 -15.84 10.51 -23.58
N THR A 293 -16.01 11.61 -22.83
CA THR A 293 -16.44 12.88 -23.42
C THR A 293 -15.46 13.33 -24.49
N TRP A 294 -14.16 13.13 -24.27
CA TRP A 294 -13.14 13.46 -25.27
C TRP A 294 -13.22 12.60 -26.54
N ILE A 295 -13.46 11.30 -26.38
CA ILE A 295 -13.71 10.39 -27.52
C ILE A 295 -14.95 10.86 -28.28
N TRP A 296 -16.04 11.17 -27.58
CA TRP A 296 -17.26 11.68 -28.23
C TRP A 296 -17.06 13.03 -28.91
N ILE A 297 -16.31 13.95 -28.30
CA ILE A 297 -15.94 15.24 -28.92
C ILE A 297 -15.11 14.99 -30.18
N SER A 298 -14.14 14.07 -30.12
CA SER A 298 -13.31 13.72 -31.29
C SER A 298 -14.16 13.13 -32.42
N VAL A 299 -15.08 12.23 -32.10
CA VAL A 299 -16.04 11.66 -33.05
C VAL A 299 -16.96 12.75 -33.62
N LEU A 300 -17.47 13.67 -32.78
CA LEU A 300 -18.31 14.78 -33.20
C LEU A 300 -17.58 15.71 -34.17
N ILE A 301 -16.32 16.04 -33.89
CA ILE A 301 -15.47 16.86 -34.76
C ILE A 301 -15.28 16.19 -36.13
N VAL A 302 -14.95 14.89 -36.15
CA VAL A 302 -14.82 14.13 -37.40
C VAL A 302 -16.12 14.20 -38.20
N TRP A 303 -17.27 14.02 -37.55
CA TRP A 303 -18.58 14.09 -38.18
C TRP A 303 -18.93 15.48 -38.70
N ILE A 304 -18.66 16.54 -37.95
CA ILE A 304 -18.88 17.93 -38.38
C ILE A 304 -18.05 18.22 -39.63
N CYS A 305 -16.78 17.82 -39.67
CA CYS A 305 -15.94 17.95 -40.86
C CYS A 305 -16.48 17.12 -42.03
N ALA A 306 -16.88 15.87 -41.80
CA ALA A 306 -17.45 15.03 -42.84
C ALA A 306 -18.73 15.63 -43.45
N ILE A 307 -19.62 16.21 -42.64
CA ILE A 307 -20.85 16.87 -43.12
C ILE A 307 -20.50 18.17 -43.87
N ALA A 308 -19.60 18.99 -43.33
CA ALA A 308 -19.24 20.28 -43.93
C ALA A 308 -18.60 20.11 -45.31
N PHE A 309 -17.68 19.15 -45.46
CA PHE A 309 -16.96 18.91 -46.71
C PHE A 309 -17.69 17.94 -47.65
N GLY A 310 -18.33 16.90 -47.12
CA GLY A 310 -19.09 15.92 -47.90
C GLY A 310 -20.42 16.47 -48.43
N GLY A 311 -21.08 17.35 -47.67
CA GLY A 311 -22.35 17.97 -48.06
C GLY A 311 -22.20 19.07 -49.12
N PHE A 312 -21.15 19.89 -49.05
CA PHE A 312 -20.92 20.98 -50.01
C PHE A 312 -20.01 20.60 -51.18
N GLY A 313 -19.05 19.69 -50.97
CA GLY A 313 -18.04 19.32 -51.98
C GLY A 313 -18.23 17.95 -52.62
N GLY A 314 -19.15 17.11 -52.10
CA GLY A 314 -19.38 15.74 -52.58
C GLY A 314 -18.28 14.73 -52.25
N ASP A 315 -17.14 15.17 -51.70
CA ASP A 315 -15.98 14.32 -51.40
C ASP A 315 -15.87 13.99 -49.91
N TRP A 316 -16.59 12.94 -49.51
CA TRP A 316 -16.67 12.45 -48.13
C TRP A 316 -15.33 11.96 -47.58
N ASN A 317 -14.45 11.44 -48.45
CA ASN A 317 -13.15 10.92 -48.04
C ASN A 317 -12.24 12.04 -47.53
N LEU A 318 -12.22 13.17 -48.24
CA LEU A 318 -11.45 14.34 -47.84
C LEU A 318 -11.93 14.91 -46.50
N GLY A 319 -13.26 15.00 -46.31
CA GLY A 319 -13.86 15.46 -45.05
C GLY A 319 -13.52 14.58 -43.85
N MET A 320 -13.55 13.26 -44.03
CA MET A 320 -13.18 12.30 -42.98
C MET A 320 -11.69 12.38 -42.62
N ALA A 321 -10.81 12.45 -43.63
CA ALA A 321 -9.36 12.57 -43.40
C ALA A 321 -9.00 13.87 -42.67
N PHE A 322 -9.60 15.00 -43.06
CA PHE A 322 -9.40 16.28 -42.39
C PHE A 322 -9.93 16.26 -40.95
N GLY A 323 -11.11 15.68 -40.73
CA GLY A 323 -11.69 15.52 -39.40
C GLY A 323 -10.81 14.68 -38.47
N GLN A 324 -10.26 13.57 -38.97
CA GLN A 324 -9.33 12.74 -38.20
C GLN A 324 -8.05 13.48 -37.83
N LEU A 325 -7.48 14.24 -38.77
CA LEU A 325 -6.29 15.06 -38.53
C LEU A 325 -6.54 16.13 -37.47
N LEU A 326 -7.70 16.79 -37.51
CA LEU A 326 -8.08 17.83 -36.57
C LEU A 326 -8.39 17.27 -35.17
N ALA A 327 -9.06 16.12 -35.09
CA ALA A 327 -9.26 15.42 -33.82
C ALA A 327 -7.93 14.95 -33.20
N ALA A 328 -7.00 14.44 -34.02
CA ALA A 328 -5.67 14.04 -33.57
C ALA A 328 -4.84 15.24 -33.09
N SER A 329 -4.85 16.36 -33.81
CA SER A 329 -4.10 17.57 -33.43
C SER A 329 -4.62 18.18 -32.12
N LEU A 330 -5.94 18.24 -31.94
CA LEU A 330 -6.56 18.70 -30.69
C LEU A 330 -6.24 17.77 -29.52
N THR A 331 -6.24 16.46 -29.76
CA THR A 331 -5.86 15.47 -28.74
C THR A 331 -4.40 15.64 -28.33
N LEU A 332 -3.49 15.87 -29.28
CA LEU A 332 -2.08 16.14 -29.00
C LEU A 332 -1.88 17.46 -28.24
N LEU A 333 -2.58 18.54 -28.63
CA LEU A 333 -2.54 19.83 -27.92
C LEU A 333 -2.99 19.69 -26.48
N PHE A 334 -4.06 18.94 -26.22
CA PHE A 334 -4.54 18.68 -24.86
C PHE A 334 -3.58 17.82 -24.04
N LEU A 335 -2.98 16.79 -24.65
CA LEU A 335 -1.96 15.97 -23.99
C LEU A 335 -0.73 16.81 -23.63
N TYR A 336 -0.35 17.75 -24.50
CA TYR A 336 0.77 18.66 -24.27
C TYR A 336 0.46 19.70 -23.20
N ALA A 337 -0.75 20.27 -23.18
CA ALA A 337 -1.15 21.28 -22.18
C ALA A 337 -1.39 20.71 -20.77
N LYS A 338 -1.50 19.38 -20.64
CA LYS A 338 -1.67 18.70 -19.34
C LYS A 338 -0.33 18.38 -18.66
N HIS A 339 0.77 18.42 -19.41
CA HIS A 339 2.14 18.31 -18.90
C HIS A 339 2.74 19.69 -18.69
#